data_AF-A0A2D5W4Z4-F1
#
_entry.id   AF-A0A2D5W4Z4-F1
#
_cell.length_a   1.000
_cell.length_b   1.000
_cell.length_c   1.000
_cell.angle_alpha   90.00
_cell.angle_beta   90.00
_cell.angle_gamma   90.00
#
_symmetry.space_group_name_H-M   'P 1'
#
loop_
_entity.id
_entity.type
_entity.pdbx_description
1 polymer ?
#
loop_
_entity_poly.entity_id
_entity_poly.type
_entity_poly.pdbx_seq_one_letter_code
_entity_poly.pdbx_strand_id
1 'polypeptide(L)'
;MKSLRLLLPALLLASCGGTDPAATKDAAYSALGAGDYASAQALFDEALAAMSPGDPAFVQVSFGSCRALAHSDGPAARTAFLALADTNDSIGVKDYSMLVSELMDAGNLLDAIELLDKGLTRYPDNERLSKLKEHVVAESQKPGNDAAMDKLKGLGYL
;
A
#
# COMPACT_ATOMS: atom_id res chain seq x y z
N MET A 1 -2.47 -55.60 42.66
CA MET A 1 -1.25 -55.29 41.86
C MET A 1 -1.45 -53.91 41.26
N LYS A 2 -0.91 -52.87 41.89
CA LYS A 2 0.34 -52.16 41.50
C LYS A 2 0.18 -51.35 40.20
N SER A 3 0.00 -50.05 40.42
CA SER A 3 0.28 -48.86 39.62
C SER A 3 0.98 -49.03 38.27
N LEU A 4 0.54 -48.28 37.25
CA LEU A 4 1.43 -47.31 36.59
C LEU A 4 0.65 -46.23 35.84
N ARG A 5 0.79 -44.99 36.31
CA ARG A 5 0.50 -43.76 35.57
C ARG A 5 1.49 -43.67 34.41
N LEU A 6 1.02 -43.41 33.19
CA LEU A 6 1.83 -42.71 32.19
C LEU A 6 1.03 -41.50 31.70
N LEU A 7 1.37 -40.34 32.28
CA LEU A 7 1.17 -39.05 31.63
C LEU A 7 1.98 -39.08 30.33
N LEU A 8 1.33 -38.86 29.19
CA LEU A 8 2.00 -38.47 27.97
C LEU A 8 1.66 -36.99 27.72
N PRO A 9 2.59 -36.06 27.94
CA PRO A 9 2.43 -34.69 27.49
C PRO A 9 2.70 -34.67 25.98
N ALA A 10 1.66 -34.62 25.17
CA ALA A 10 1.81 -34.33 23.75
C ALA A 10 2.23 -32.86 23.62
N LEU A 11 3.54 -32.68 23.40
CA LEU A 11 4.19 -31.41 23.06
C LEU A 11 3.38 -30.66 22.00
N LEU A 12 2.94 -29.46 22.35
CA LEU A 12 2.61 -28.40 21.42
C LEU A 12 3.89 -27.96 20.71
N LEU A 13 4.20 -28.60 19.58
CA LEU A 13 5.10 -28.00 18.60
C LEU A 13 4.28 -26.94 17.85
N ALA A 14 4.21 -25.74 18.42
CA ALA A 14 4.04 -24.55 17.63
C ALA A 14 5.24 -24.51 16.67
N SER A 15 5.00 -24.96 15.45
CA SER A 15 5.91 -24.78 14.33
C SER A 15 6.03 -23.28 14.09
N CYS A 16 6.99 -22.65 14.75
CA CYS A 16 7.68 -21.48 14.21
C CYS A 16 8.48 -21.96 12.99
N GLY A 17 7.78 -22.43 11.97
CA GLY A 17 8.34 -22.71 10.66
C GLY A 17 8.40 -21.36 9.99
N GLY A 18 9.59 -20.77 9.91
CA GLY A 18 9.81 -19.58 9.12
C GLY A 18 9.27 -19.86 7.73
N THR A 19 8.18 -19.18 7.39
CA THR A 19 7.59 -19.18 6.06
C THR A 19 8.64 -18.65 5.11
N ASP A 20 8.85 -19.38 4.01
CA ASP A 20 9.74 -18.95 2.93
C ASP A 20 9.34 -17.50 2.54
N PRO A 21 10.25 -16.50 2.63
CA PRO A 21 9.91 -15.11 2.31
C PRO A 21 9.30 -14.94 0.92
N ALA A 22 9.66 -15.81 -0.04
CA ALA A 22 9.04 -15.82 -1.36
C ALA A 22 7.56 -16.24 -1.30
N ALA A 23 7.23 -17.26 -0.51
CA ALA A 23 5.85 -17.71 -0.31
C ALA A 23 5.00 -16.67 0.44
N THR A 24 5.56 -15.99 1.45
CA THR A 24 4.87 -14.90 2.16
C THR A 24 4.55 -13.74 1.21
N LYS A 25 5.49 -13.36 0.34
CA LYS A 25 5.26 -12.33 -0.70
C LYS A 25 4.14 -12.74 -1.66
N ASP A 26 4.16 -13.96 -2.18
CA ASP A 26 3.16 -14.42 -3.15
C ASP A 26 1.76 -14.47 -2.51
N ALA A 27 1.67 -14.90 -1.24
CA ALA A 27 0.44 -14.84 -0.47
C ALA A 27 -0.04 -13.39 -0.26
N ALA A 28 0.86 -12.44 0.02
CA ALA A 28 0.52 -11.03 0.16
C ALA A 28 -0.12 -10.47 -1.12
N TYR A 29 0.46 -10.75 -2.29
CA TYR A 29 -0.11 -10.34 -3.57
C TYR A 29 -1.42 -11.05 -3.91
N SER A 30 -1.57 -12.31 -3.53
CA SER A 30 -2.83 -13.03 -3.69
C SER A 30 -3.94 -12.39 -2.85
N ALA A 31 -3.65 -12.03 -1.59
CA ALA A 31 -4.59 -11.34 -0.72
C ALA A 31 -4.95 -9.95 -1.25
N LEU A 32 -3.95 -9.19 -1.72
CA LEU A 32 -4.16 -7.87 -2.33
C LEU A 32 -5.06 -7.97 -3.57
N GLY A 33 -4.81 -8.95 -4.45
CA GLY A 33 -5.63 -9.18 -5.65
C GLY A 33 -7.06 -9.65 -5.34
N ALA A 34 -7.28 -10.25 -4.17
CA ALA A 34 -8.61 -10.65 -3.70
C ALA A 34 -9.37 -9.53 -2.98
N GLY A 35 -8.75 -8.35 -2.79
CA GLY A 35 -9.32 -7.26 -2.00
C GLY A 35 -9.29 -7.50 -0.48
N ASP A 36 -8.56 -8.51 -0.01
CA ASP A 36 -8.33 -8.74 1.42
C ASP A 36 -7.15 -7.88 1.88
N TYR A 37 -7.38 -6.57 1.96
CA TYR A 37 -6.34 -5.57 2.25
C TYR A 37 -5.75 -5.73 3.66
N ALA A 38 -6.55 -6.22 4.63
CA ALA A 38 -6.07 -6.46 5.99
C ALA A 38 -5.08 -7.63 6.02
N SER A 39 -5.41 -8.77 5.40
CA SER A 39 -4.47 -9.89 5.30
C SER A 39 -3.27 -9.55 4.43
N ALA A 40 -3.47 -8.83 3.32
CA ALA A 40 -2.39 -8.37 2.46
C ALA A 40 -1.39 -7.52 3.25
N GLN A 41 -1.87 -6.58 4.07
CA GLN A 41 -1.00 -5.73 4.88
C GLN A 41 -0.17 -6.56 5.86
N ALA A 42 -0.80 -7.47 6.62
CA ALA A 42 -0.08 -8.31 7.57
C ALA A 42 1.01 -9.16 6.90
N LEU A 43 0.72 -9.72 5.72
CA LEU A 43 1.68 -10.51 4.95
C LEU A 43 2.82 -9.66 4.35
N PHE A 44 2.51 -8.43 3.89
CA PHE A 44 3.56 -7.50 3.46
C PHE A 44 4.46 -7.07 4.61
N ASP A 45 3.91 -6.81 5.80
CA ASP A 45 4.68 -6.47 6.99
C ASP A 45 5.62 -7.62 7.41
N GLU A 46 5.12 -8.86 7.38
CA GLU A 46 5.93 -10.07 7.61
C GLU A 46 7.06 -10.19 6.58
N ALA A 47 6.73 -10.05 5.29
CA ALA A 47 7.72 -10.15 4.21
C ALA A 47 8.81 -9.07 4.32
N LEU A 48 8.44 -7.82 4.62
CA LEU A 48 9.38 -6.71 4.78
C LEU A 48 10.25 -6.88 6.02
N ALA A 49 9.72 -7.40 7.12
CA ALA A 49 10.49 -7.67 8.34
C ALA A 49 11.60 -8.73 8.12
N ALA A 50 11.41 -9.64 7.18
CA ALA A 50 12.38 -10.66 6.80
C ALA A 50 13.37 -10.21 5.70
N MET A 51 13.18 -9.03 5.11
CA MET A 51 13.89 -8.58 3.91
C MET A 51 14.91 -7.48 4.21
N SER A 52 16.03 -7.49 3.49
CA SER A 52 16.99 -6.38 3.49
C SER A 52 16.55 -5.28 2.52
N PRO A 53 16.77 -3.99 2.80
CA PRO A 53 16.54 -2.91 1.83
C PRO A 53 17.31 -3.07 0.50
N GLY A 54 18.39 -3.86 0.48
CA GLY A 54 19.13 -4.19 -0.74
C GLY A 54 18.58 -5.39 -1.53
N ASP A 55 17.53 -6.05 -1.06
CA ASP A 55 16.89 -7.15 -1.78
C ASP A 55 16.22 -6.62 -3.06
N PRO A 56 16.43 -7.26 -4.23
CA PRO A 56 15.78 -6.86 -5.48
C PRO A 56 14.26 -6.77 -5.42
N ALA A 57 13.60 -7.52 -4.52
CA ALA A 57 12.16 -7.50 -4.34
C ALA A 57 11.68 -6.40 -3.37
N PHE A 58 12.57 -5.72 -2.63
CA PHE A 58 12.20 -4.79 -1.57
C PHE A 58 11.24 -3.71 -2.05
N VAL A 59 11.60 -3.00 -3.11
CA VAL A 59 10.76 -1.92 -3.68
C VAL A 59 9.40 -2.44 -4.12
N GLN A 60 9.36 -3.62 -4.74
CA GLN A 60 8.11 -4.24 -5.17
C GLN A 60 7.20 -4.53 -3.95
N VAL A 61 7.73 -5.18 -2.92
CA VAL A 61 6.97 -5.53 -1.70
C VAL A 61 6.53 -4.28 -0.93
N SER A 62 7.40 -3.28 -0.78
CA SER A 62 7.05 -2.00 -0.15
C SER A 62 5.92 -1.28 -0.90
N PHE A 63 5.96 -1.28 -2.23
CA PHE A 63 4.88 -0.70 -3.03
C PHE A 63 3.58 -1.51 -2.91
N GLY A 64 3.66 -2.85 -2.80
CA GLY A 64 2.52 -3.70 -2.48
C GLY A 64 1.86 -3.33 -1.15
N SER A 65 2.67 -3.11 -0.11
CA SER A 65 2.19 -2.63 1.20
C SER A 65 1.49 -1.27 1.09
N CYS A 66 2.06 -0.31 0.36
CA CYS A 66 1.42 0.99 0.13
C CYS A 66 0.02 0.85 -0.50
N ARG A 67 -0.14 -0.09 -1.45
CA ARG A 67 -1.43 -0.35 -2.09
C ARG A 67 -2.44 -1.00 -1.13
N ALA A 68 -2.01 -1.90 -0.26
CA ALA A 68 -2.89 -2.44 0.78
C ALA A 68 -3.33 -1.35 1.76
N LEU A 69 -2.39 -0.52 2.23
CA LEU A 69 -2.68 0.64 3.08
C LEU A 69 -3.64 1.62 2.43
N ALA A 70 -3.60 1.82 1.10
CA ALA A 70 -4.49 2.77 0.43
C ALA A 70 -5.99 2.49 0.70
N HIS A 71 -6.35 1.25 1.00
CA HIS A 71 -7.71 0.81 1.29
C HIS A 71 -8.08 0.75 2.78
N SER A 72 -7.12 1.01 3.68
CA SER A 72 -7.34 0.95 5.13
C SER A 72 -6.87 2.20 5.89
N ASP A 73 -5.83 2.87 5.40
CA ASP A 73 -5.18 4.03 6.00
C ASP A 73 -4.48 4.86 4.91
N GLY A 74 -5.24 5.78 4.29
CA GLY A 74 -4.75 6.66 3.22
C GLY A 74 -3.53 7.51 3.61
N PRO A 75 -3.51 8.15 4.79
CA PRO A 75 -2.34 8.89 5.27
C PRO A 75 -1.08 8.04 5.41
N ALA A 76 -1.19 6.81 5.93
CA ALA A 76 -0.06 5.89 6.03
C ALA A 76 0.42 5.45 4.64
N ALA A 77 -0.50 5.14 3.72
CA ALA A 77 -0.17 4.76 2.35
C ALA A 77 0.65 5.85 1.63
N ARG A 78 0.18 7.10 1.68
CA ARG A 78 0.88 8.25 1.09
C ARG A 78 2.26 8.43 1.72
N THR A 79 2.35 8.38 3.05
CA THR A 79 3.61 8.61 3.77
C THR A 79 4.65 7.55 3.43
N ALA A 80 4.27 6.27 3.45
CA ALA A 80 5.14 5.17 3.09
C ALA A 80 5.58 5.25 1.63
N PHE A 81 4.67 5.57 0.71
CA PHE A 81 4.99 5.69 -0.70
C PHE A 81 5.96 6.83 -1.00
N LEU A 82 5.77 8.01 -0.41
CA LEU A 82 6.68 9.13 -0.62
C LEU A 82 8.08 8.82 -0.08
N ALA A 83 8.18 8.19 1.09
CA ALA A 83 9.46 7.75 1.63
C ALA A 83 10.16 6.72 0.71
N LEU A 84 9.39 5.79 0.12
CA LEU A 84 9.90 4.84 -0.86
C LEU A 84 10.38 5.56 -2.13
N ALA A 85 9.59 6.49 -2.67
CA ALA A 85 9.90 7.24 -3.89
C ALA A 85 11.13 8.16 -3.74
N ASP A 86 11.33 8.76 -2.57
CA ASP A 86 12.46 9.65 -2.29
C ASP A 86 13.81 8.93 -2.30
N THR A 87 13.80 7.61 -2.08
CA THR A 87 15.01 6.78 -1.96
C THR A 87 15.19 5.79 -3.10
N ASN A 88 14.23 5.70 -4.04
CA ASN A 88 14.23 4.71 -5.11
C ASN A 88 13.80 5.32 -6.45
N ASP A 89 14.77 5.54 -7.35
CA ASP A 89 14.52 6.09 -8.69
C ASP A 89 13.70 5.18 -9.60
N SER A 90 13.51 3.91 -9.23
CA SER A 90 12.63 2.98 -9.94
C SER A 90 11.14 3.32 -9.74
N ILE A 91 10.80 4.08 -8.69
CA ILE A 91 9.45 4.58 -8.47
C ILE A 91 9.20 5.74 -9.43
N GLY A 92 8.20 5.57 -10.29
CA GLY A 92 7.93 6.51 -11.36
C GLY A 92 6.47 6.89 -11.51
N VAL A 93 6.19 7.59 -12.62
CA VAL A 93 4.86 8.05 -13.02
C VAL A 93 3.79 6.96 -12.91
N LYS A 94 4.11 5.71 -13.28
CA LYS A 94 3.17 4.58 -13.21
C LYS A 94 2.74 4.29 -11.78
N ASP A 95 3.67 4.30 -10.83
CA ASP A 95 3.43 3.92 -9.45
C ASP A 95 2.66 5.03 -8.71
N TYR A 96 3.01 6.30 -8.96
CA TYR A 96 2.20 7.44 -8.53
C TYR A 96 0.77 7.33 -9.04
N SER A 97 0.60 7.08 -10.35
CA SER A 97 -0.73 7.01 -10.95
C SER A 97 -1.57 5.88 -10.36
N MET A 98 -0.94 4.73 -10.12
CA MET A 98 -1.59 3.56 -9.54
C MET A 98 -2.04 3.85 -8.10
N LEU A 99 -1.15 4.36 -7.24
CA LEU A 99 -1.50 4.59 -5.85
C LEU A 99 -2.52 5.71 -5.66
N VAL A 100 -2.46 6.78 -6.47
CA VAL A 100 -3.51 7.81 -6.49
C VAL A 100 -4.87 7.20 -6.85
N SER A 101 -4.92 6.30 -7.84
CA SER A 101 -6.17 5.63 -8.22
C SER A 101 -6.69 4.73 -7.10
N GLU A 102 -5.83 3.94 -6.46
CA GLU A 102 -6.20 3.07 -5.33
C GLU A 102 -6.73 3.89 -4.14
N LEU A 103 -6.12 5.04 -3.84
CA LEU A 103 -6.61 5.97 -2.81
C LEU A 103 -7.97 6.57 -3.17
N MET A 104 -8.21 6.90 -4.45
CA MET A 104 -9.53 7.35 -4.91
C MET A 104 -10.57 6.26 -4.76
N ASP A 105 -10.27 5.04 -5.20
CA ASP A 105 -11.17 3.89 -5.13
C ASP A 105 -11.57 3.55 -3.69
N ALA A 106 -10.64 3.76 -2.74
CA ALA A 106 -10.87 3.61 -1.32
C ALA A 106 -11.61 4.79 -0.64
N GLY A 107 -11.89 5.87 -1.38
CA GLY A 107 -12.50 7.09 -0.84
C GLY A 107 -11.55 8.00 -0.06
N ASN A 108 -10.24 7.71 -0.06
CA ASN A 108 -9.18 8.51 0.58
C ASN A 108 -8.76 9.69 -0.32
N LEU A 109 -9.73 10.50 -0.72
CA LEU A 109 -9.59 11.48 -1.79
C LEU A 109 -8.61 12.62 -1.45
N LEU A 110 -8.53 13.04 -0.19
CA LEU A 110 -7.56 14.05 0.26
C LEU A 110 -6.11 13.56 0.09
N ASP A 111 -5.84 12.32 0.48
CA ASP A 111 -4.52 11.71 0.33
C ASP A 111 -4.18 11.48 -1.15
N ALA A 112 -5.18 11.10 -1.96
CA ALA A 112 -5.03 10.99 -3.42
C ALA A 112 -4.63 12.33 -4.06
N ILE A 113 -5.29 13.43 -3.69
CA ILE A 113 -4.96 14.78 -4.17
C ILE A 113 -3.53 15.18 -3.80
N GLU A 114 -3.14 14.96 -2.54
CA GLU A 114 -1.79 15.31 -2.09
C GLU A 114 -0.70 14.48 -2.77
N LEU A 115 -0.95 13.18 -2.97
CA LEU A 115 -0.02 12.34 -3.68
C LEU A 115 0.09 12.72 -5.17
N LEU A 116 -1.04 13.03 -5.81
CA LEU A 116 -1.06 13.52 -7.18
C LEU A 116 -0.27 14.83 -7.31
N ASP A 117 -0.44 15.78 -6.38
CA ASP A 117 0.30 17.04 -6.37
C ASP A 117 1.82 16.82 -6.31
N LYS A 118 2.28 15.88 -5.48
CA LYS A 118 3.69 15.47 -5.46
C LYS A 118 4.14 14.85 -6.78
N GLY A 119 3.30 14.01 -7.38
CA GLY A 119 3.55 13.44 -8.69
C GLY A 119 3.69 14.51 -9.79
N LEU A 120 2.77 15.47 -9.85
CA LEU A 120 2.79 16.57 -10.81
C LEU A 120 3.97 17.52 -10.57
N THR A 121 4.33 17.77 -9.32
CA THR A 121 5.54 18.56 -9.00
C THR A 121 6.81 17.87 -9.50
N ARG A 122 6.90 16.54 -9.36
CA ARG A 122 8.05 15.75 -9.82
C ARG A 122 8.08 15.57 -11.34
N TYR A 123 6.91 15.52 -11.98
CA TYR A 123 6.74 15.24 -13.40
C TYR A 123 5.76 16.24 -14.06
N PRO A 124 6.12 17.54 -14.16
CA PRO A 124 5.19 18.64 -14.47
C PRO A 124 4.45 18.56 -15.80
N ASP A 125 5.04 17.90 -16.81
CA ASP A 125 4.47 17.80 -18.16
C ASP A 125 4.01 16.38 -18.50
N ASN A 126 3.86 15.50 -17.50
CA ASN A 126 3.50 14.12 -17.77
C ASN A 126 2.00 13.96 -18.09
N GLU A 127 1.68 13.60 -19.34
CA GLU A 127 0.30 13.43 -19.80
C GLU A 127 -0.54 12.46 -18.96
N ARG A 128 0.06 11.39 -18.40
CA ARG A 128 -0.69 10.44 -17.59
C ARG A 128 -1.14 11.08 -16.28
N LEU A 129 -0.26 11.80 -15.61
CA LEU A 129 -0.60 12.50 -14.36
C LEU A 129 -1.55 13.67 -14.62
N SER A 130 -1.39 14.37 -15.74
CA SER A 130 -2.34 15.42 -16.16
C SER A 130 -3.75 14.87 -16.37
N LYS A 131 -3.91 13.74 -17.07
CA LYS A 131 -5.20 13.07 -17.21
C LYS A 131 -5.73 12.58 -15.86
N LEU A 132 -4.88 12.00 -15.02
CA LEU A 132 -5.28 11.56 -13.69
C LEU A 132 -5.77 12.73 -12.82
N LYS A 133 -5.18 13.92 -12.95
CA LYS A 133 -5.68 15.15 -12.32
C LYS A 133 -7.12 15.46 -12.73
N GLU A 134 -7.45 15.33 -14.01
CA GLU A 134 -8.82 15.53 -14.51
C GLU A 134 -9.79 14.54 -13.86
N HIS A 135 -9.39 13.27 -13.68
CA HIS A 135 -10.18 12.27 -12.97
C HIS A 135 -10.36 12.60 -11.48
N VAL A 136 -9.29 12.99 -10.78
CA VAL A 136 -9.36 13.42 -9.36
C VAL A 136 -10.27 14.64 -9.20
N VAL A 137 -10.19 15.61 -10.12
CA VAL A 137 -11.06 16.78 -10.16
C VAL A 137 -12.52 16.36 -10.31
N ALA A 138 -12.83 15.51 -11.29
CA ALA A 138 -14.19 15.04 -11.53
C ALA A 138 -14.76 14.27 -10.32
N GLU A 139 -13.95 13.43 -9.68
CA GLU A 139 -14.36 12.71 -8.46
C GLU A 139 -14.63 13.67 -7.30
N SER A 140 -13.77 14.68 -7.13
CA SER A 140 -13.90 15.68 -6.06
C SER A 140 -15.14 16.56 -6.22
N GLN A 141 -15.68 16.72 -7.44
CA GLN A 141 -16.90 17.50 -7.69
C GLN A 141 -18.19 16.74 -7.32
N LYS A 142 -18.11 15.45 -6.97
CA LYS A 142 -19.30 14.71 -6.53
C LYS A 142 -19.80 15.20 -5.16
N PRO A 143 -21.11 15.10 -4.87
CA PRO A 143 -21.66 15.52 -3.59
C PRO A 143 -20.97 14.82 -2.40
N GLY A 144 -20.66 15.60 -1.35
CA GLY A 144 -20.00 15.09 -0.14
C GLY A 144 -18.48 15.23 -0.12
N ASN A 145 -17.86 15.72 -1.20
CA ASN A 145 -16.41 15.86 -1.34
C ASN A 145 -15.90 17.32 -1.18
N ASP A 146 -16.61 18.16 -0.41
CA ASP A 146 -16.32 19.60 -0.29
C ASP A 146 -14.86 19.89 0.13
N ALA A 147 -14.33 19.11 1.08
CA ALA A 147 -12.94 19.25 1.53
C ALA A 147 -11.93 18.97 0.40
N ALA A 148 -12.22 18.00 -0.47
CA ALA A 148 -11.39 17.69 -1.62
C ALA A 148 -11.45 18.82 -2.67
N MET A 149 -12.64 19.38 -2.92
CA MET A 149 -12.77 20.56 -3.77
C MET A 149 -11.96 21.75 -3.24
N ASP A 150 -12.06 22.05 -1.95
CA ASP A 150 -11.34 23.17 -1.35
C ASP A 150 -9.82 22.97 -1.40
N LYS A 151 -9.35 21.74 -1.20
CA LYS A 151 -7.93 21.40 -1.39
C LYS A 151 -7.48 21.66 -2.82
N LEU A 152 -8.23 21.20 -3.82
CA LEU A 152 -7.90 21.40 -5.24
C LEU A 152 -7.86 22.89 -5.63
N LYS A 153 -8.80 23.70 -5.14
CA LYS A 153 -8.76 25.17 -5.32
C LYS A 153 -7.50 25.77 -4.69
N GLY A 154 -7.15 25.34 -3.47
CA GLY A 154 -5.94 25.80 -2.78
C GLY A 154 -4.63 25.46 -3.51
N LEU A 155 -4.64 24.40 -4.31
CA LEU A 155 -3.52 24.00 -5.18
C LEU A 155 -3.55 24.67 -6.57
N GLY A 156 -4.62 25.39 -6.91
CA GLY A 156 -4.80 26.00 -8.24
C GLY A 156 -5.14 25.01 -9.34
N TYR A 157 -5.72 23.85 -8.98
CA TYR A 157 -6.17 22.83 -9.94
C TYR A 157 -7.62 23.01 -10.39
N LEU A 158 -8.35 23.95 -9.78
CA LEU A 158 -9.71 24.37 -10.10
C LEU A 158 -9.78 25.88 -10.30
#